data_AF-A0A1Q3AFK1-F1
#
_entry.id   AF-A0A1Q3AFK1-F1
#
_cell.length_a   1.000
_cell.length_b   1.000
_cell.length_c   1.000
_cell.angle_alpha   90.00
_cell.angle_beta   90.00
_cell.angle_gamma   90.00
#
_symmetry.space_group_name_H-M   'P 1'
#
loop_
_entity.id
_entity.type
_entity.pdbx_description
1 polymer ?
#
loop_
_entity_poly.entity_id
_entity_poly.type
_entity_poly.pdbx_seq_one_letter_code
_entity_poly.pdbx_strand_id
1 'polypeptide(L)'
;MIRTSKSMQLNSPRQNILGFFVRYYSKGSKRSSSSRKALNLASSVGSSKKRSPNPTVFHYGNFSGLKENATSNSERAARLISKITEFEHLKLLPQVRQAIKQLIFQESLVKGDDLNSIRPSPIQVVSVKKLASSLMDPKLQTHAIAAETGSGKTIAYFAPMLDYLKRQEEEDPERWQRFQEKAIIRSVILVPTHELVDQVYDTISKSEELLGIHTFRWRSGMPHVALLEAVKKRIDVLVTTPAKLLSLFHINMISRPDKILSQVKFVVLDEADTLLDESWVEDTYAAIRKLPNANHVVFCSATIPNEFNKTLQRLFPTVVPITTPRLHKLPNSLEFKVIDAAVNPYKNSKVKALAQILYAITNDGTEPNFEKRCIVFVNEKRDVPNLVEKLTQHYGHTCVGLSGDDSIEERSKKIRTFVQPPKRLDAVDSKSDPQESAKSFQIPDSNITVPSRIKKQSGSSQKLKVLITTDLMARGLNFQALRNVVLFDVPKTSIDLVHRVGRTGRMRQGGRVFMIVDKSTKSWAKAVPKVARKNMTLV
;
A
#
# COMPACT_ATOMS: atom_id res chain seq x y z
N MET A 1 43.59 -56.50 -15.49
CA MET A 1 44.21 -55.30 -14.88
C MET A 1 43.17 -54.19 -14.76
N ILE A 2 42.82 -53.85 -13.51
CA ILE A 2 42.56 -52.49 -12.97
C ILE A 2 41.37 -51.64 -13.50
N ARG A 3 40.28 -51.69 -12.69
CA ARG A 3 39.48 -50.60 -12.06
C ARG A 3 38.85 -49.43 -12.86
N THR A 4 37.51 -49.48 -12.90
CA THR A 4 36.49 -48.50 -12.41
C THR A 4 36.52 -47.01 -12.78
N SER A 5 35.41 -46.51 -13.33
CA SER A 5 34.66 -45.38 -12.72
C SER A 5 33.18 -45.35 -13.15
N LYS A 6 32.29 -45.14 -12.18
CA LYS A 6 30.83 -45.09 -12.27
C LYS A 6 30.37 -43.70 -12.74
N SER A 7 29.44 -43.66 -13.70
CA SER A 7 28.66 -42.47 -14.04
C SER A 7 27.60 -42.18 -12.97
N MET A 8 27.63 -40.98 -12.39
CA MET A 8 26.70 -40.52 -11.37
C MET A 8 25.75 -39.47 -12.01
N GLN A 9 24.51 -39.87 -12.27
CA GLN A 9 23.43 -38.96 -12.68
C GLN A 9 22.98 -38.14 -11.47
N LEU A 10 23.03 -36.81 -11.58
CA LEU A 10 22.50 -35.87 -10.60
C LEU A 10 20.99 -35.67 -10.83
N ASN A 11 20.20 -36.20 -9.88
CA ASN A 11 18.77 -35.98 -9.77
C ASN A 11 18.44 -34.55 -9.33
N SER A 12 17.63 -33.85 -10.12
CA SER A 12 16.94 -32.62 -9.71
C SER A 12 15.63 -32.95 -8.98
N PRO A 13 15.34 -32.39 -7.78
CA PRO A 13 14.06 -32.64 -7.13
C PRO A 13 12.96 -31.77 -7.76
N ARG A 14 12.08 -32.40 -8.56
CA ARG A 14 10.76 -31.86 -8.90
C ARG A 14 9.88 -31.92 -7.64
N GLN A 15 9.57 -30.77 -7.05
CA GLN A 15 8.55 -30.70 -6.00
C GLN A 15 7.14 -30.71 -6.63
N ASN A 16 6.44 -31.83 -6.45
CA ASN A 16 5.01 -31.98 -6.69
C ASN A 16 4.23 -31.31 -5.55
N ILE A 17 3.67 -30.12 -5.79
CA ILE A 17 2.73 -29.44 -4.86
C ILE A 17 1.48 -28.98 -5.62
N LEU A 18 0.93 -29.85 -6.48
CA LEU A 18 -0.38 -29.62 -7.13
C LEU A 18 -1.52 -30.38 -6.44
N GLY A 19 -1.22 -31.26 -5.46
CA GLY A 19 -2.19 -32.22 -4.92
C GLY A 19 -3.01 -31.78 -3.70
N PHE A 20 -2.73 -30.62 -3.09
CA PHE A 20 -3.33 -30.28 -1.78
C PHE A 20 -4.42 -29.20 -1.81
N PHE A 21 -4.67 -28.55 -2.95
CA PHE A 21 -5.63 -27.43 -3.02
C PHE A 21 -7.07 -27.83 -3.37
N VAL A 22 -7.36 -29.08 -3.72
CA VAL A 22 -8.70 -29.50 -4.21
C VAL A 22 -9.65 -29.99 -3.10
N ARG A 23 -9.22 -30.15 -1.85
CA ARG A 23 -10.01 -30.93 -0.86
C ARG A 23 -11.02 -30.16 0.01
N TYR A 24 -11.46 -28.98 -0.38
CA TYR A 24 -12.46 -28.22 0.39
C TYR A 24 -13.64 -27.70 -0.42
N TYR A 25 -14.23 -28.50 -1.31
CA TYR A 25 -15.62 -28.31 -1.74
C TYR A 25 -16.27 -29.64 -2.12
N SER A 26 -17.14 -30.17 -1.25
CA SER A 26 -18.30 -30.98 -1.64
C SER A 26 -19.26 -31.10 -0.46
N LYS A 27 -20.44 -30.47 -0.59
CA LYS A 27 -21.62 -30.80 0.22
C LYS A 27 -22.29 -32.02 -0.41
N GLY A 28 -22.54 -33.05 0.39
CA GLY A 28 -23.34 -34.21 -0.01
C GLY A 28 -23.95 -34.89 1.21
N SER A 29 -25.28 -34.80 1.31
CA SER A 29 -26.14 -35.51 2.25
C SER A 29 -26.01 -37.04 2.14
N LYS A 30 -26.00 -37.76 3.28
CA LYS A 30 -26.75 -39.02 3.48
C LYS A 30 -26.69 -39.54 4.93
N ARG A 31 -27.82 -40.12 5.36
CA ARG A 31 -28.14 -40.78 6.65
C ARG A 31 -27.53 -42.19 6.76
N SER A 32 -27.21 -42.64 7.99
CA SER A 32 -27.52 -43.97 8.61
C SER A 32 -26.59 -44.18 9.84
N SER A 33 -27.05 -44.15 11.08
CA SER A 33 -27.58 -45.24 11.93
C SER A 33 -26.56 -46.25 12.50
N SER A 34 -26.70 -46.52 13.81
CA SER A 34 -26.09 -47.58 14.65
C SER A 34 -24.62 -47.36 15.07
N SER A 35 -24.15 -47.69 16.28
CA SER A 35 -24.73 -48.30 17.48
C SER A 35 -23.74 -48.18 18.65
N ARG A 36 -24.31 -48.07 19.84
CA ARG A 36 -23.78 -48.17 21.21
C ARG A 36 -22.46 -48.94 21.40
N LYS A 37 -21.58 -48.42 22.26
CA LYS A 37 -21.13 -49.13 23.48
C LYS A 37 -20.59 -48.16 24.53
N ALA A 38 -21.06 -48.39 25.75
CA ALA A 38 -20.86 -47.59 26.94
C ALA A 38 -19.55 -47.94 27.64
N LEU A 39 -18.99 -46.97 28.36
CA LEU A 39 -18.27 -47.21 29.60
C LEU A 39 -18.56 -46.05 30.55
N ASN A 40 -19.24 -46.41 31.64
CA ASN A 40 -19.49 -45.58 32.81
C ASN A 40 -18.19 -45.43 33.62
N LEU A 41 -18.00 -44.29 34.27
CA LEU A 41 -17.77 -44.27 35.72
C LEU A 41 -18.13 -42.89 36.31
N ALA A 42 -18.90 -42.95 37.39
CA ALA A 42 -19.36 -41.88 38.29
C ALA A 42 -18.16 -41.18 38.97
N SER A 43 -18.22 -40.03 39.66
CA SER A 43 -19.26 -39.17 40.21
C SER A 43 -18.54 -37.94 40.78
N SER A 44 -19.03 -36.72 40.56
CA SER A 44 -19.07 -35.70 41.61
C SER A 44 -20.05 -34.58 41.22
N VAL A 45 -20.92 -34.29 42.18
CA VAL A 45 -22.03 -33.36 42.09
C VAL A 45 -21.50 -31.93 42.26
N GLY A 46 -21.93 -31.03 41.38
CA GLY A 46 -21.72 -29.60 41.48
C GLY A 46 -22.67 -28.88 40.55
N SER A 47 -23.85 -28.53 41.06
CA SER A 47 -24.90 -27.80 40.36
C SER A 47 -24.40 -26.43 39.87
N SER A 48 -24.31 -26.24 38.56
CA SER A 48 -24.33 -24.90 37.97
C SER A 48 -25.12 -24.91 36.65
N LYS A 49 -26.09 -24.00 36.58
CA LYS A 49 -26.96 -23.77 35.42
C LYS A 49 -26.11 -23.65 34.14
N LYS A 50 -26.31 -24.54 33.17
CA LYS A 50 -25.77 -24.39 31.80
C LYS A 50 -26.35 -23.12 31.17
N ARG A 51 -25.61 -22.02 31.26
CA ARG A 51 -25.71 -20.93 30.27
C ARG A 51 -25.09 -21.47 28.98
N SER A 52 -25.82 -21.36 27.87
CA SER A 52 -25.24 -21.45 26.53
C SER A 52 -23.99 -20.58 26.45
N PRO A 53 -22.88 -21.02 25.83
CA PRO A 53 -21.73 -20.16 25.66
C PRO A 53 -22.16 -18.99 24.75
N ASN A 54 -22.25 -17.79 25.33
CA ASN A 54 -22.16 -16.58 24.53
C ASN A 54 -20.91 -16.70 23.66
N PRO A 55 -20.95 -16.38 22.36
CA PRO A 55 -19.75 -16.34 21.55
C PRO A 55 -18.79 -15.34 22.21
N THR A 56 -17.73 -15.85 22.81
CA THR A 56 -16.70 -15.06 23.45
C THR A 56 -15.94 -14.32 22.36
N VAL A 57 -16.25 -13.03 22.22
CA VAL A 57 -15.53 -12.10 21.35
C VAL A 57 -14.13 -11.93 21.92
N PHE A 58 -13.16 -12.55 21.24
CA PHE A 58 -11.70 -12.42 21.39
C PHE A 58 -11.10 -12.71 22.78
N HIS A 59 -10.18 -13.68 22.81
CA HIS A 59 -9.12 -13.75 23.80
C HIS A 59 -7.95 -12.88 23.32
N TYR A 60 -7.44 -12.00 24.19
CA TYR A 60 -6.08 -11.48 24.03
C TYR A 60 -5.14 -12.63 24.36
N GLY A 61 -4.59 -13.25 23.32
CA GLY A 61 -3.66 -14.37 23.47
C GLY A 61 -2.40 -13.92 24.19
N ASN A 62 -2.00 -14.68 25.21
CA ASN A 62 -0.59 -14.74 25.61
C ASN A 62 0.25 -15.20 24.41
N PHE A 63 1.40 -14.54 24.24
CA PHE A 63 2.35 -14.76 23.17
C PHE A 63 2.60 -16.25 22.92
N SER A 64 2.27 -16.70 21.70
CA SER A 64 2.98 -17.81 21.06
C SER A 64 3.86 -17.22 19.95
N GLY A 65 5.03 -16.74 20.39
CA GLY A 65 6.27 -16.72 19.62
C GLY A 65 6.32 -15.98 18.27
N LEU A 66 6.52 -14.66 18.32
CA LEU A 66 7.69 -14.14 17.59
C LEU A 66 8.90 -14.52 18.45
N LYS A 67 9.74 -15.44 17.94
CA LYS A 67 10.95 -15.93 18.62
C LYS A 67 11.72 -14.78 19.30
N GLU A 68 12.43 -15.07 20.39
CA GLU A 68 13.37 -14.18 21.14
C GLU A 68 14.31 -13.33 20.25
N ASN A 69 14.44 -13.67 18.97
CA ASN A 69 15.13 -12.91 17.93
C ASN A 69 14.52 -11.54 17.59
N ALA A 70 13.23 -11.27 17.84
CA ALA A 70 12.62 -9.97 17.47
C ALA A 70 13.08 -8.82 18.38
N THR A 71 13.19 -9.08 19.68
CA THR A 71 13.61 -8.08 20.69
C THR A 71 15.10 -7.76 20.56
N SER A 72 15.94 -8.77 20.40
CA SER A 72 17.39 -8.61 20.19
C SER A 72 17.74 -7.96 18.85
N ASN A 73 16.97 -8.23 17.79
CA ASN A 73 17.12 -7.54 16.50
C ASN A 73 16.68 -6.07 16.59
N SER A 74 15.65 -5.74 17.38
CA SER A 74 15.19 -4.36 17.60
C SER A 74 16.25 -3.51 18.31
N GLU A 75 16.91 -4.05 19.34
CA GLU A 75 18.00 -3.36 20.05
C GLU A 75 19.25 -3.16 19.17
N ARG A 76 19.63 -4.18 18.40
CA ARG A 76 20.72 -4.06 17.43
C ARG A 76 20.40 -3.04 16.34
N ALA A 77 19.17 -3.03 15.83
CA ALA A 77 18.70 -2.02 14.89
C ALA A 77 18.77 -0.61 15.51
N ALA A 78 18.33 -0.43 16.75
CA ALA A 78 18.41 0.85 17.46
C ALA A 78 19.86 1.36 17.61
N ARG A 79 20.80 0.50 18.00
CA ARG A 79 22.24 0.84 18.08
C ARG A 79 22.86 1.14 16.71
N LEU A 80 22.37 0.52 15.66
CA LEU A 80 22.81 0.77 14.29
C LEU A 80 22.32 2.13 13.78
N ILE A 81 21.05 2.43 14.03
CA ILE A 81 20.42 3.70 13.68
C ILE A 81 21.12 4.87 14.40
N SER A 82 21.49 4.70 15.67
CA SER A 82 22.20 5.76 16.41
C SER A 82 23.62 6.03 15.90
N LYS A 83 24.26 5.06 15.23
CA LYS A 83 25.63 5.19 14.69
C LYS A 83 25.68 5.72 13.27
N ILE A 84 24.62 5.50 12.48
CA ILE A 84 24.56 5.90 11.08
C ILE A 84 23.59 7.06 10.97
N THR A 85 24.16 8.26 11.08
CA THR A 85 23.41 9.51 10.94
C THR A 85 23.43 10.02 9.50
N GLU A 86 24.44 9.69 8.70
CA GLU A 86 24.66 10.25 7.36
C GLU A 86 24.68 9.17 6.28
N PHE A 87 24.37 9.56 5.04
CA PHE A 87 24.40 8.67 3.88
C PHE A 87 25.81 8.16 3.59
N GLU A 88 26.82 8.92 4.01
CA GLU A 88 28.24 8.70 3.82
C GLU A 88 28.73 7.45 4.57
N HIS A 89 28.04 7.11 5.66
CA HIS A 89 28.29 5.89 6.44
C HIS A 89 27.63 4.64 5.83
N LEU A 90 26.79 4.79 4.79
CA LEU A 90 26.20 3.67 4.07
C LEU A 90 27.17 3.16 3.00
N LYS A 91 27.31 1.83 2.93
CA LYS A 91 28.13 1.12 1.94
C LYS A 91 27.46 1.07 0.55
N LEU A 92 27.11 2.25 0.04
CA LEU A 92 26.61 2.46 -1.32
C LEU A 92 27.74 3.04 -2.18
N LEU A 93 27.70 2.78 -3.48
CA LEU A 93 28.54 3.47 -4.45
C LEU A 93 28.32 5.00 -4.37
N PRO A 94 29.36 5.84 -4.52
CA PRO A 94 29.24 7.30 -4.38
C PRO A 94 28.16 7.90 -5.29
N GLN A 95 28.10 7.46 -6.55
CA GLN A 95 27.07 7.87 -7.51
C GLN A 95 25.65 7.54 -7.05
N VAL A 96 25.44 6.34 -6.52
CA VAL A 96 24.13 5.90 -5.99
C VAL A 96 23.75 6.71 -4.77
N ARG A 97 24.70 6.97 -3.86
CA ARG A 97 24.49 7.80 -2.68
C ARG A 97 24.00 9.21 -3.04
N GLN A 98 24.67 9.86 -3.99
CA GLN A 98 24.29 11.19 -4.47
C GLN A 98 22.90 11.18 -5.09
N ALA A 99 22.61 10.21 -5.95
CA ALA A 99 21.30 10.06 -6.57
C ALA A 99 20.19 9.90 -5.53
N ILE A 100 20.37 9.03 -4.52
CA ILE A 100 19.38 8.86 -3.44
C ILE A 100 19.17 10.13 -2.64
N LYS A 101 20.23 10.88 -2.29
CA LYS A 101 20.09 12.19 -1.61
C LYS A 101 19.24 13.14 -2.45
N GLN A 102 19.50 13.21 -3.76
CA GLN A 102 18.76 14.09 -4.67
C GLN A 102 17.30 13.67 -4.87
N LEU A 103 17.01 12.36 -4.92
CA LEU A 103 15.62 11.87 -4.95
C LEU A 103 14.85 12.28 -3.69
N ILE A 104 15.43 12.07 -2.51
CA ILE A 104 14.81 12.47 -1.24
C ILE A 104 14.62 13.99 -1.19
N PHE A 105 15.59 14.76 -1.70
CA PHE A 105 15.50 16.21 -1.78
C PHE A 105 14.29 16.67 -2.59
N GLN A 106 14.14 16.12 -3.80
CA GLN A 106 13.06 16.49 -4.72
C GLN A 106 11.67 16.10 -4.21
N GLU A 107 11.57 15.10 -3.33
CA GLU A 107 10.31 14.71 -2.68
C GLU A 107 10.02 15.48 -1.39
N SER A 108 11.04 16.15 -0.82
CA SER A 108 10.89 16.91 0.41
C SER A 108 10.14 18.22 0.14
N LEU A 109 8.92 18.34 0.69
CA LEU A 109 8.08 19.54 0.56
C LEU A 109 8.62 20.77 1.31
N VAL A 110 9.69 20.61 2.10
CA VAL A 110 10.32 21.70 2.85
C VAL A 110 11.26 22.45 1.91
N LYS A 111 10.72 23.49 1.26
CA LYS A 111 11.53 24.45 0.48
C LYS A 111 12.53 25.12 1.43
N GLY A 112 13.83 24.88 1.22
CA GLY A 112 14.91 25.58 1.91
C GLY A 112 15.98 24.71 2.58
N ASP A 113 15.84 23.38 2.57
CA ASP A 113 16.92 22.50 3.04
C ASP A 113 18.08 22.43 2.01
N ASP A 114 19.32 22.33 2.49
CA ASP A 114 20.48 22.02 1.65
C ASP A 114 20.51 20.51 1.37
N LEU A 115 21.00 20.08 0.21
CA LEU A 115 21.21 18.66 -0.10
C LEU A 115 22.05 17.95 0.98
N ASN A 116 22.93 18.70 1.66
CA ASN A 116 23.76 18.23 2.75
C ASN A 116 23.00 18.07 4.09
N SER A 117 21.81 18.65 4.27
CA SER A 117 21.01 18.47 5.49
C SER A 117 20.19 17.18 5.48
N ILE A 118 20.10 16.51 4.34
CA ILE A 118 19.33 15.26 4.18
C ILE A 118 20.02 14.11 4.92
N ARG A 119 19.22 13.36 5.69
CA ARG A 119 19.66 12.24 6.51
C ARG A 119 18.83 10.99 6.17
N PRO A 120 19.42 9.78 6.15
CA PRO A 120 18.68 8.56 5.87
C PRO A 120 17.68 8.25 6.98
N SER A 121 16.51 7.75 6.60
CA SER A 121 15.53 7.30 7.59
C SER A 121 15.99 6.01 8.28
N PRO A 122 15.49 5.70 9.49
CA PRO A 122 15.87 4.49 10.21
C PRO A 122 15.72 3.19 9.41
N ILE A 123 14.64 3.07 8.62
CA ILE A 123 14.43 1.88 7.78
C ILE A 123 15.41 1.81 6.62
N GLN A 124 15.80 2.96 6.03
CA GLN A 124 16.80 3.01 4.96
C GLN A 124 18.16 2.53 5.48
N VAL A 125 18.57 3.00 6.67
CA VAL A 125 19.83 2.59 7.32
C VAL A 125 19.88 1.08 7.53
N VAL A 126 18.85 0.51 8.15
CA VAL A 126 18.85 -0.93 8.47
C VAL A 126 18.76 -1.77 7.19
N SER A 127 17.95 -1.35 6.22
CA SER A 127 17.77 -2.08 4.96
C SER A 127 19.06 -2.12 4.14
N VAL A 128 19.66 -0.95 3.88
CA VAL A 128 20.91 -0.85 3.12
C VAL A 128 22.02 -1.64 3.80
N LYS A 129 22.19 -1.51 5.12
CA LYS A 129 23.25 -2.23 5.84
C LYS A 129 23.06 -3.75 5.81
N LYS A 130 21.83 -4.24 5.92
CA LYS A 130 21.54 -5.67 5.94
C LYS A 130 21.73 -6.30 4.57
N LEU A 131 21.33 -5.59 3.51
CA LEU A 131 21.47 -6.05 2.12
C LEU A 131 22.91 -5.92 1.60
N ALA A 132 23.68 -4.94 2.06
CA ALA A 132 25.02 -4.63 1.52
C ALA A 132 26.00 -5.83 1.54
N SER A 133 25.98 -6.68 2.57
CA SER A 133 26.97 -7.77 2.70
C SER A 133 26.76 -8.94 1.74
N SER A 134 25.52 -9.16 1.30
CA SER A 134 25.16 -10.24 0.36
C SER A 134 24.62 -9.69 -0.96
N LEU A 135 24.86 -8.40 -1.24
CA LEU A 135 24.25 -7.72 -2.37
C LEU A 135 24.65 -8.37 -3.70
N MET A 136 25.91 -8.74 -3.87
CA MET A 136 26.40 -9.41 -5.08
C MET A 136 26.46 -10.94 -4.95
N ASP A 137 25.87 -11.53 -3.90
CA ASP A 137 25.81 -12.99 -3.75
C ASP A 137 24.90 -13.59 -4.85
N PRO A 138 25.38 -14.55 -5.65
CA PRO A 138 24.56 -15.21 -6.67
C PRO A 138 23.46 -16.11 -6.08
N LYS A 139 23.47 -16.42 -4.78
CA LYS A 139 22.39 -17.17 -4.13
C LYS A 139 21.19 -16.28 -3.83
N LEU A 140 20.00 -16.85 -3.92
CA LEU A 140 18.75 -16.17 -3.59
C LEU A 140 18.74 -15.70 -2.12
N GLN A 141 18.68 -14.39 -1.94
CA GLN A 141 18.48 -13.69 -0.69
C GLN A 141 17.03 -13.21 -0.61
N THR A 142 16.33 -13.57 0.46
CA THR A 142 14.95 -13.14 0.69
C THR A 142 14.88 -12.26 1.93
N HIS A 143 14.28 -11.07 1.80
CA HIS A 143 14.24 -10.09 2.89
C HIS A 143 12.84 -9.51 3.05
N ALA A 144 12.42 -9.26 4.29
CA ALA A 144 11.12 -8.65 4.59
C ALA A 144 11.31 -7.32 5.33
N ILE A 145 11.20 -6.21 4.61
CA ILE A 145 11.27 -4.84 5.12
C ILE A 145 9.90 -4.44 5.65
N ALA A 146 9.81 -4.16 6.94
CA ALA A 146 8.59 -3.63 7.53
C ALA A 146 8.85 -2.33 8.31
N ALA A 147 8.13 -1.29 7.91
CA ALA A 147 8.17 0.02 8.53
C ALA A 147 6.89 0.80 8.25
N GLU A 148 6.55 1.75 9.11
CA GLU A 148 5.33 2.57 8.97
C GLU A 148 5.21 3.29 7.61
N THR A 149 4.00 3.63 7.19
CA THR A 149 3.77 4.48 6.01
C THR A 149 4.45 5.84 6.17
N GLY A 150 5.10 6.34 5.11
CA GLY A 150 5.83 7.60 5.15
C GLY A 150 7.24 7.52 5.77
N SER A 151 7.71 6.33 6.15
CA SER A 151 9.08 6.13 6.69
C SER A 151 10.20 6.10 5.63
N GLY A 152 9.87 6.29 4.34
CA GLY A 152 10.83 6.20 3.24
C GLY A 152 11.14 4.78 2.75
N LYS A 153 10.15 3.87 2.84
CA LYS A 153 10.23 2.47 2.37
C LYS A 153 10.67 2.33 0.92
N THR A 154 10.15 3.17 0.03
CA THR A 154 10.50 3.18 -1.41
C THR A 154 12.00 3.27 -1.61
N ILE A 155 12.64 4.26 -0.98
CA ILE A 155 14.10 4.40 -1.02
C ILE A 155 14.81 3.26 -0.27
N ALA A 156 14.21 2.69 0.78
CA ALA A 156 14.83 1.62 1.56
C ALA A 156 15.05 0.33 0.75
N TYR A 157 14.17 -0.01 -0.19
CA TYR A 157 14.40 -1.10 -1.14
C TYR A 157 15.08 -0.65 -2.44
N PHE A 158 14.87 0.61 -2.85
CA PHE A 158 15.37 1.10 -4.13
C PHE A 158 16.87 1.42 -4.10
N ALA A 159 17.39 1.97 -2.99
CA ALA A 159 18.82 2.22 -2.81
C ALA A 159 19.70 0.96 -3.00
N PRO A 160 19.43 -0.17 -2.33
CA PRO A 160 20.21 -1.39 -2.57
C PRO A 160 19.99 -1.97 -3.99
N MET A 161 18.81 -1.80 -4.60
CA MET A 161 18.58 -2.20 -5.99
C MET A 161 19.46 -1.39 -6.96
N LEU A 162 19.52 -0.06 -6.80
CA LEU A 162 20.40 0.80 -7.61
C LEU A 162 21.88 0.45 -7.41
N ASP A 163 22.30 0.20 -6.16
CA ASP A 163 23.66 -0.22 -5.84
C ASP A 163 24.01 -1.55 -6.50
N TYR A 164 23.09 -2.51 -6.50
CA TYR A 164 23.25 -3.78 -7.22
C TYR A 164 23.41 -3.57 -8.73
N LEU A 165 22.54 -2.76 -9.34
CA LEU A 165 22.57 -2.49 -10.77
C LEU A 165 23.89 -1.80 -11.17
N LYS A 166 24.38 -0.83 -10.39
CA LYS A 166 25.63 -0.12 -10.67
C LYS A 166 26.88 -0.95 -10.41
N ARG A 167 26.91 -1.77 -9.37
CA ARG A 167 28.00 -2.74 -9.17
C ARG A 167 28.08 -3.74 -10.31
N GLN A 168 26.94 -4.21 -10.83
CA GLN A 168 26.91 -5.10 -11.98
C GLN A 168 27.50 -4.44 -13.25
N GLU A 169 27.42 -3.12 -13.39
CA GLU A 169 28.06 -2.38 -14.49
C GLU A 169 29.57 -2.25 -14.29
N GLU A 170 30.03 -2.06 -13.05
CA GLU A 170 31.45 -1.90 -12.69
C GLU A 170 32.23 -3.23 -12.64
N GLU A 171 31.61 -4.34 -12.20
CA GLU A 171 32.29 -5.63 -12.00
C GLU A 171 32.60 -6.38 -13.30
N ASP A 172 31.81 -6.17 -14.37
CA ASP A 172 31.99 -6.86 -15.66
C ASP A 172 31.68 -5.91 -16.84
N PRO A 173 32.63 -5.01 -17.18
CA PRO A 173 32.43 -4.00 -18.22
C PRO A 173 32.12 -4.58 -19.60
N GLU A 174 32.72 -5.73 -19.96
CA GLU A 174 32.48 -6.39 -21.24
C GLU A 174 31.08 -6.98 -21.34
N ARG A 175 30.58 -7.59 -20.25
CA ARG A 175 29.19 -8.04 -20.19
C ARG A 175 28.23 -6.87 -20.15
N TRP A 176 28.59 -5.78 -19.48
CA TRP A 176 27.79 -4.56 -19.46
C TRP A 176 27.61 -3.98 -20.87
N GLN A 177 28.69 -3.88 -21.65
CA GLN A 177 28.62 -3.43 -23.05
C GLN A 177 27.65 -4.28 -23.88
N ARG A 178 27.68 -5.60 -23.69
CA ARG A 178 26.73 -6.54 -24.33
C ARG A 178 25.29 -6.41 -23.84
N PHE A 179 25.06 -5.86 -22.65
CA PHE A 179 23.73 -5.66 -22.08
C PHE A 179 23.09 -4.35 -22.52
N GLN A 180 23.88 -3.34 -22.88
CA GLN A 180 23.37 -2.03 -23.28
C GLN A 180 22.39 -2.12 -24.46
N GLU A 181 22.67 -2.99 -25.44
CA GLU A 181 21.88 -3.16 -26.66
C GLU A 181 20.86 -4.31 -26.59
N LYS A 182 20.76 -5.01 -25.45
CA LYS A 182 19.88 -6.18 -25.32
C LYS A 182 18.48 -5.80 -24.86
N ALA A 183 17.52 -6.45 -25.50
CA ALA A 183 16.10 -6.45 -25.14
C ALA A 183 15.82 -7.26 -23.85
N ILE A 184 16.26 -6.75 -22.69
CA ILE A 184 16.15 -7.42 -21.38
C ILE A 184 15.59 -6.50 -20.29
N ILE A 185 15.04 -7.13 -19.24
CA ILE A 185 14.68 -6.50 -17.97
C ILE A 185 15.66 -6.98 -16.89
N ARG A 186 16.23 -6.07 -16.09
CA ARG A 186 17.21 -6.40 -15.02
C ARG A 186 16.60 -6.48 -13.61
N SER A 187 15.56 -5.72 -13.34
CA SER A 187 14.86 -5.73 -12.05
C SER A 187 13.37 -5.44 -12.20
N VAL A 188 12.56 -5.91 -11.24
CA VAL A 188 11.10 -5.76 -11.23
C VAL A 188 10.62 -5.30 -9.85
N ILE A 189 9.77 -4.28 -9.83
CA ILE A 189 9.00 -3.87 -8.65
C ILE A 189 7.53 -4.22 -8.91
N LEU A 190 7.00 -5.15 -8.11
CA LEU A 190 5.61 -5.55 -8.11
C LEU A 190 4.85 -4.73 -7.06
N VAL A 191 3.71 -4.16 -7.48
CA VAL A 191 2.80 -3.38 -6.63
C VAL A 191 1.35 -3.87 -6.81
N PRO A 192 0.46 -3.70 -5.81
CA PRO A 192 -0.91 -4.21 -5.88
C PRO A 192 -1.82 -3.44 -6.85
N THR A 193 -1.57 -2.14 -7.09
CA THR A 193 -2.49 -1.28 -7.85
C THR A 193 -1.77 -0.51 -8.96
N HIS A 194 -2.51 -0.14 -10.01
CA HIS A 194 -1.97 0.62 -11.14
C HIS A 194 -1.59 2.05 -10.78
N GLU A 195 -2.26 2.63 -9.81
CA GLU A 195 -1.96 3.96 -9.29
C GLU A 195 -0.66 3.94 -8.49
N LEU A 196 -0.41 2.85 -7.74
CA LEU A 196 0.86 2.67 -7.07
C LEU A 196 2.00 2.43 -8.07
N VAL A 197 1.73 1.82 -9.23
CA VAL A 197 2.71 1.74 -10.33
C VAL A 197 3.15 3.15 -10.73
N ASP A 198 2.19 4.04 -11.02
CA ASP A 198 2.48 5.41 -11.44
C ASP A 198 3.24 6.17 -10.33
N GLN A 199 2.81 6.05 -9.07
CA GLN A 199 3.45 6.73 -7.95
C GLN A 199 4.89 6.27 -7.71
N VAL A 200 5.14 4.95 -7.69
CA VAL A 200 6.50 4.42 -7.52
C VAL A 200 7.36 4.81 -8.72
N TYR A 201 6.81 4.73 -9.93
CA TYR A 201 7.51 5.14 -11.15
C TYR A 201 7.90 6.62 -11.14
N ASP A 202 7.01 7.53 -10.75
CA ASP A 202 7.28 8.97 -10.68
C ASP A 202 8.38 9.31 -9.65
N THR A 203 8.54 8.49 -8.60
CA THR A 203 9.66 8.58 -7.66
C THR A 203 10.97 8.10 -8.29
N ILE A 204 10.99 6.92 -8.92
CA ILE A 204 12.23 6.28 -9.35
C ILE A 204 12.74 6.78 -10.71
N SER A 205 11.87 7.23 -11.61
CA SER A 205 12.25 7.70 -12.96
C SER A 205 13.18 8.91 -12.94
N LYS A 206 13.14 9.70 -11.87
CA LYS A 206 14.10 10.79 -11.60
C LYS A 206 15.55 10.31 -11.50
N SER A 207 15.79 9.01 -11.24
CA SER A 207 17.14 8.44 -11.21
C SER A 207 17.71 8.12 -12.59
N GLU A 208 16.90 8.16 -13.65
CA GLU A 208 17.37 7.93 -15.03
C GLU A 208 18.42 8.96 -15.45
N GLU A 209 18.14 10.25 -15.22
CA GLU A 209 19.08 11.34 -15.54
C GLU A 209 20.34 11.29 -14.66
N LEU A 210 20.19 10.89 -13.39
CA LEU A 210 21.28 10.90 -12.41
C LEU A 210 22.25 9.73 -12.56
N LEU A 211 21.76 8.59 -13.04
CA LEU A 211 22.51 7.33 -13.08
C LEU A 211 22.55 6.70 -14.48
N GLY A 212 21.90 7.25 -15.49
CA GLY A 212 21.86 6.65 -16.83
C GLY A 212 21.18 5.27 -16.86
N ILE A 213 20.22 5.04 -15.96
CA ILE A 213 19.40 3.83 -15.98
C ILE A 213 18.12 4.07 -16.78
N HIS A 214 17.45 2.98 -17.19
CA HIS A 214 16.16 3.03 -17.86
C HIS A 214 15.08 2.39 -17.00
N THR A 215 14.06 3.15 -16.65
CA THR A 215 12.91 2.69 -15.89
C THR A 215 11.68 2.66 -16.78
N PHE A 216 10.77 1.74 -16.51
CA PHE A 216 9.51 1.65 -17.25
C PHE A 216 8.36 1.30 -16.32
N ARG A 217 7.23 1.98 -16.47
CA ARG A 217 5.97 1.58 -15.86
C ARG A 217 5.14 0.79 -16.83
N TRP A 218 4.60 -0.34 -16.38
CA TRP A 218 3.67 -1.13 -17.17
C TRP A 218 2.41 -1.42 -16.37
N ARG A 219 1.29 -0.89 -16.85
CA ARG A 219 -0.01 -1.01 -16.20
C ARG A 219 -1.11 -1.43 -17.17
N SER A 220 -2.27 -1.78 -16.64
CA SER A 220 -3.45 -2.05 -17.47
C SER A 220 -3.84 -0.79 -18.25
N GLY A 221 -4.45 -0.99 -19.41
CA GLY A 221 -4.69 0.08 -20.38
C GLY A 221 -3.50 0.40 -21.30
N MET A 222 -2.26 0.02 -20.94
CA MET A 222 -1.12 0.18 -21.84
C MET A 222 -1.01 -1.00 -22.84
N PRO A 223 -0.85 -0.72 -24.14
CA PRO A 223 -0.69 -1.75 -25.16
C PRO A 223 0.63 -2.50 -24.97
N HIS A 224 0.64 -3.78 -25.35
CA HIS A 224 1.84 -4.63 -25.26
C HIS A 224 3.01 -4.09 -26.11
N VAL A 225 2.69 -3.42 -27.23
CA VAL A 225 3.69 -2.76 -28.10
C VAL A 225 4.52 -1.74 -27.34
N ALA A 226 3.94 -1.00 -26.38
CA ALA A 226 4.68 -0.02 -25.59
C ALA A 226 5.79 -0.68 -24.76
N LEU A 227 5.54 -1.87 -24.19
CA LEU A 227 6.57 -2.63 -23.49
C LEU A 227 7.64 -3.10 -24.48
N LEU A 228 7.26 -3.62 -25.64
CA LEU A 228 8.20 -4.12 -26.63
C LEU A 228 9.14 -3.02 -27.13
N GLU A 229 8.63 -1.82 -27.38
CA GLU A 229 9.45 -0.66 -27.74
C GLU A 229 10.36 -0.22 -26.59
N ALA A 230 9.86 -0.19 -25.35
CA ALA A 230 10.67 0.19 -24.19
C ALA A 230 11.80 -0.81 -23.93
N VAL A 231 11.52 -2.12 -24.04
CA VAL A 231 12.50 -3.19 -23.83
C VAL A 231 13.67 -3.10 -24.83
N LYS A 232 13.48 -2.58 -26.05
CA LYS A 232 14.58 -2.41 -27.03
C LYS A 232 15.74 -1.58 -26.47
N LYS A 233 15.46 -0.61 -25.60
CA LYS A 233 16.47 0.22 -24.94
C LYS A 233 17.02 -0.37 -23.65
N ARG A 234 16.70 -1.65 -23.34
CA ARG A 234 16.86 -2.29 -22.04
C ARG A 234 15.99 -1.59 -20.97
N ILE A 235 15.43 -2.38 -20.05
CA ILE A 235 14.76 -1.86 -18.87
C ILE A 235 15.57 -2.29 -17.65
N ASP A 236 16.20 -1.34 -16.98
CA ASP A 236 16.91 -1.60 -15.73
C ASP A 236 15.91 -1.86 -14.60
N VAL A 237 14.80 -1.11 -14.54
CA VAL A 237 13.75 -1.24 -13.52
C VAL A 237 12.35 -1.21 -14.13
N LEU A 238 11.63 -2.34 -14.06
CA LEU A 238 10.22 -2.42 -14.45
C LEU A 238 9.31 -2.28 -13.22
N VAL A 239 8.39 -1.32 -13.22
CA VAL A 239 7.33 -1.20 -12.21
C VAL A 239 6.01 -1.69 -12.81
N THR A 240 5.37 -2.71 -12.21
CA THR A 240 4.16 -3.32 -12.75
C THR A 240 3.33 -4.01 -11.65
N THR A 241 2.12 -4.44 -11.98
CA THR A 241 1.34 -5.36 -11.14
C THR A 241 1.61 -6.83 -11.50
N PRO A 242 1.41 -7.80 -10.58
CA PRO A 242 1.60 -9.22 -10.86
C PRO A 242 0.78 -9.71 -12.07
N ALA A 243 -0.52 -9.39 -12.09
CA ALA A 243 -1.41 -9.78 -13.19
C ALA A 243 -0.93 -9.22 -14.54
N LYS A 244 -0.44 -7.97 -14.58
CA LYS A 244 0.09 -7.38 -15.82
C LYS A 244 1.40 -8.05 -16.24
N LEU A 245 2.29 -8.40 -15.31
CA LEU A 245 3.50 -9.17 -15.63
C LEU A 245 3.15 -10.55 -16.21
N LEU A 246 2.18 -11.25 -15.62
CA LEU A 246 1.71 -12.55 -16.13
C LEU A 246 1.08 -12.44 -17.52
N SER A 247 0.45 -11.32 -17.85
CA SER A 247 -0.08 -11.08 -19.19
C SER A 247 0.99 -11.15 -20.29
N LEU A 248 2.27 -10.90 -19.95
CA LEU A 248 3.40 -11.04 -20.90
C LEU A 248 3.45 -12.43 -21.55
N PHE A 249 3.09 -13.46 -20.79
CA PHE A 249 3.14 -14.86 -21.24
C PHE A 249 1.97 -15.27 -22.13
N HIS A 250 0.99 -14.38 -22.32
CA HIS A 250 -0.19 -14.62 -23.15
C HIS A 250 -0.16 -13.79 -24.45
N ILE A 251 0.94 -13.10 -24.73
CA ILE A 251 1.10 -12.29 -25.95
C ILE A 251 1.58 -13.18 -27.09
N ASN A 252 0.70 -13.44 -28.06
CA ASN A 252 1.02 -14.28 -29.22
C ASN A 252 2.21 -13.79 -30.06
N MET A 253 2.49 -12.47 -30.05
CA MET A 253 3.62 -11.89 -30.78
C MET A 253 4.99 -12.19 -30.16
N ILE A 254 5.06 -12.68 -28.92
CA ILE A 254 6.32 -12.95 -28.22
C ILE A 254 6.51 -14.46 -28.09
N SER A 255 7.35 -15.04 -28.93
CA SER A 255 7.60 -16.49 -28.89
C SER A 255 8.34 -16.93 -27.62
N ARG A 256 9.12 -16.04 -26.99
CA ARG A 256 9.94 -16.34 -25.80
C ARG A 256 9.95 -15.19 -24.78
N PRO A 257 8.84 -14.95 -24.06
CA PRO A 257 8.75 -13.90 -23.04
C PRO A 257 9.73 -14.12 -21.88
N ASP A 258 10.09 -15.37 -21.62
CA ASP A 258 11.11 -15.77 -20.65
C ASP A 258 12.50 -15.15 -20.93
N LYS A 259 12.85 -14.92 -22.20
CA LYS A 259 14.14 -14.31 -22.55
C LYS A 259 14.23 -12.86 -22.07
N ILE A 260 13.13 -12.12 -22.18
CA ILE A 260 13.06 -10.72 -21.73
C ILE A 260 13.29 -10.65 -20.21
N LEU A 261 12.76 -11.60 -19.45
CA LEU A 261 12.87 -11.68 -18.00
C LEU A 261 14.11 -12.44 -17.51
N SER A 262 14.93 -12.98 -18.42
CA SER A 262 16.05 -13.87 -18.07
C SER A 262 17.14 -13.20 -17.22
N GLN A 263 17.27 -11.87 -17.30
CA GLN A 263 18.23 -11.09 -16.53
C GLN A 263 17.61 -10.40 -15.31
N VAL A 264 16.37 -10.72 -14.95
CA VAL A 264 15.77 -10.18 -13.72
C VAL A 264 16.47 -10.80 -12.51
N LYS A 265 17.31 -10.01 -11.85
CA LYS A 265 18.11 -10.42 -10.69
C LYS A 265 17.60 -9.87 -9.37
N PHE A 266 16.86 -8.77 -9.42
CA PHE A 266 16.35 -8.09 -8.23
C PHE A 266 14.84 -7.90 -8.35
N VAL A 267 14.09 -8.45 -7.41
CA VAL A 267 12.62 -8.36 -7.36
C VAL A 267 12.19 -7.72 -6.05
N VAL A 268 11.34 -6.71 -6.13
CA VAL A 268 10.70 -6.09 -4.97
C VAL A 268 9.20 -6.30 -5.04
N LEU A 269 8.58 -6.56 -3.90
CA LEU A 269 7.14 -6.55 -3.71
C LEU A 269 6.82 -5.43 -2.73
N ASP A 270 6.26 -4.32 -3.22
CA ASP A 270 5.85 -3.20 -2.36
C ASP A 270 4.36 -3.35 -1.99
N GLU A 271 3.99 -2.98 -0.77
CA GLU A 271 2.74 -3.37 -0.11
C GLU A 271 2.53 -4.92 -0.11
N ALA A 272 3.58 -5.64 0.28
CA ALA A 272 3.65 -7.10 0.22
C ALA A 272 2.56 -7.81 1.05
N ASP A 273 2.06 -7.18 2.13
CA ASP A 273 0.95 -7.70 2.91
C ASP A 273 -0.34 -7.82 2.11
N THR A 274 -0.54 -6.93 1.14
CA THR A 274 -1.65 -6.97 0.19
C THR A 274 -1.37 -7.96 -0.94
N LEU A 275 -0.16 -7.95 -1.48
CA LEU A 275 0.22 -8.86 -2.58
C LEU A 275 0.22 -10.34 -2.19
N LEU A 276 0.38 -10.65 -0.90
CA LEU A 276 0.34 -12.02 -0.36
C LEU A 276 -0.93 -12.30 0.47
N ASP A 277 -1.98 -11.49 0.32
CA ASP A 277 -3.29 -11.81 0.89
C ASP A 277 -4.01 -12.92 0.10
N GLU A 278 -5.13 -13.43 0.64
CA GLU A 278 -5.91 -14.51 0.02
C GLU A 278 -6.36 -14.20 -1.41
N SER A 279 -6.56 -12.92 -1.75
CA SER A 279 -7.05 -12.50 -3.06
C SER A 279 -5.94 -12.44 -4.12
N TRP A 280 -4.68 -12.16 -3.73
CA TRP A 280 -3.59 -11.90 -4.67
C TRP A 280 -2.42 -12.89 -4.61
N VAL A 281 -2.34 -13.72 -3.56
CA VAL A 281 -1.17 -14.59 -3.31
C VAL A 281 -0.83 -15.52 -4.48
N GLU A 282 -1.83 -16.09 -5.15
CA GLU A 282 -1.62 -17.03 -6.26
C GLU A 282 -0.99 -16.32 -7.47
N ASP A 283 -1.54 -15.18 -7.89
CA ASP A 283 -1.02 -14.38 -9.00
C ASP A 283 0.37 -13.82 -8.68
N THR A 284 0.56 -13.32 -7.46
CA THR A 284 1.85 -12.80 -7.00
C THR A 284 2.91 -13.89 -7.00
N TYR A 285 2.61 -15.06 -6.46
CA TYR A 285 3.55 -16.17 -6.42
C TYR A 285 3.84 -16.71 -7.83
N ALA A 286 2.82 -16.82 -8.69
CA ALA A 286 2.98 -17.20 -10.08
C ALA A 286 3.90 -16.21 -10.83
N ALA A 287 3.74 -14.90 -10.60
CA ALA A 287 4.60 -13.87 -11.18
C ALA A 287 6.07 -14.02 -10.74
N ILE A 288 6.33 -14.24 -9.45
CA ILE A 288 7.69 -14.50 -8.95
C ILE A 288 8.29 -15.77 -9.59
N ARG A 289 7.50 -16.84 -9.75
CA ARG A 289 7.98 -18.09 -10.39
C ARG A 289 8.39 -17.91 -11.85
N LYS A 290 7.91 -16.86 -12.53
CA LYS A 290 8.36 -16.49 -13.88
C LYS A 290 9.71 -15.75 -13.88
N LEU A 291 10.27 -15.47 -12.71
CA LEU A 291 11.55 -14.78 -12.50
C LEU A 291 12.57 -15.71 -11.78
N PRO A 292 12.89 -16.90 -12.33
CA PRO A 292 13.67 -17.92 -11.63
C PRO A 292 15.13 -17.53 -11.35
N ASN A 293 15.62 -16.48 -12.01
CA ASN A 293 17.01 -16.03 -11.94
C ASN A 293 17.25 -14.95 -10.88
N ALA A 294 16.24 -14.61 -10.08
CA ALA A 294 16.34 -13.61 -9.03
C ALA A 294 17.37 -14.01 -7.96
N ASN A 295 18.32 -13.11 -7.72
CA ASN A 295 19.25 -13.18 -6.59
C ASN A 295 18.65 -12.51 -5.34
N HIS A 296 17.75 -11.55 -5.52
CA HIS A 296 17.10 -10.86 -4.41
C HIS A 296 15.59 -10.84 -4.60
N VAL A 297 14.86 -11.23 -3.56
CA VAL A 297 13.40 -10.99 -3.45
C VAL A 297 13.13 -10.26 -2.14
N VAL A 298 12.71 -9.00 -2.26
CA VAL A 298 12.50 -8.09 -1.13
C VAL A 298 11.01 -7.80 -0.98
N PHE A 299 10.43 -8.20 0.14
CA PHE A 299 9.06 -7.91 0.52
C PHE A 299 9.04 -6.64 1.36
N CYS A 300 8.36 -5.60 0.90
CA CYS A 300 8.23 -4.35 1.61
C CYS A 300 6.78 -4.15 2.04
N SER A 301 6.55 -3.87 3.32
CA SER A 301 5.19 -3.72 3.86
C SER A 301 5.11 -2.64 4.94
N ALA A 302 3.94 -2.02 5.07
CA ALA A 302 3.63 -1.13 6.18
C ALA A 302 3.42 -1.90 7.50
N THR A 303 2.94 -3.13 7.41
CA THR A 303 2.58 -3.98 8.55
C THR A 303 3.07 -5.41 8.38
N ILE A 304 3.15 -6.18 9.47
CA ILE A 304 3.39 -7.63 9.41
C ILE A 304 2.22 -8.35 10.12
N PRO A 305 1.11 -8.61 9.42
CA PRO A 305 0.05 -9.49 9.89
C PRO A 305 0.58 -10.89 10.21
N ASN A 306 -0.04 -11.59 11.17
CA ASN A 306 0.30 -12.99 11.44
C ASN A 306 0.07 -13.90 10.22
N GLU A 307 -1.02 -13.67 9.48
CA GLU A 307 -1.32 -14.43 8.26
C GLU A 307 -0.28 -14.16 7.16
N PHE A 308 0.06 -12.89 6.93
CA PHE A 308 1.14 -12.50 6.02
C PHE A 308 2.46 -13.19 6.40
N ASN A 309 2.86 -13.15 7.69
CA ASN A 309 4.10 -13.79 8.14
C ASN A 309 4.07 -15.31 7.94
N LYS A 310 2.93 -15.97 8.21
CA LYS A 310 2.75 -17.41 7.95
C LYS A 310 2.87 -17.72 6.45
N THR A 311 2.20 -16.96 5.60
CA THR A 311 2.28 -17.11 4.14
C THR A 311 3.71 -16.89 3.65
N LEU A 312 4.38 -15.85 4.15
CA LEU A 312 5.74 -15.51 3.80
C LEU A 312 6.73 -16.61 4.20
N GLN A 313 6.65 -17.14 5.43
CA GLN A 313 7.50 -18.25 5.88
C GLN A 313 7.21 -19.55 5.13
N ARG A 314 5.94 -19.79 4.74
CA ARG A 314 5.54 -20.95 3.95
C ARG A 314 6.12 -20.91 2.54
N LEU A 315 6.05 -19.75 1.88
CA LEU A 315 6.49 -19.59 0.49
C LEU A 315 8.00 -19.30 0.38
N PHE A 316 8.58 -18.63 1.38
CA PHE A 316 9.98 -18.20 1.41
C PHE A 316 10.61 -18.48 2.80
N PRO A 317 10.97 -19.75 3.10
CA PRO A 317 11.46 -20.15 4.42
C PRO A 317 12.76 -19.47 4.88
N THR A 318 13.58 -18.98 3.95
CA THR A 318 14.86 -18.32 4.22
C THR A 318 14.73 -16.80 4.45
N VAL A 319 13.51 -16.27 4.52
CA VAL A 319 13.26 -14.84 4.62
C VAL A 319 13.83 -14.21 5.89
N VAL A 320 14.57 -13.13 5.72
CA VAL A 320 15.18 -12.38 6.81
C VAL A 320 14.36 -11.10 7.09
N PRO A 321 13.73 -10.96 8.27
CA PRO A 321 12.98 -9.76 8.61
C PRO A 321 13.91 -8.58 8.91
N ILE A 322 13.52 -7.41 8.42
CA ILE A 322 14.14 -6.10 8.62
C ILE A 322 13.06 -5.17 9.16
N THR A 323 13.05 -4.96 10.47
CA THR A 323 12.03 -4.18 11.17
C THR A 323 12.64 -2.99 11.90
N THR A 324 11.89 -1.90 12.02
CA THR A 324 12.25 -0.79 12.92
C THR A 324 11.57 -0.92 14.29
N PRO A 325 12.14 -0.36 15.38
CA PRO A 325 11.57 -0.43 16.72
C PRO A 325 10.17 0.21 16.89
N ARG A 326 9.71 0.98 15.88
CA ARG A 326 8.42 1.70 15.91
C ARG A 326 7.31 0.98 15.13
N LEU A 327 7.57 -0.22 14.60
CA LEU A 327 6.59 -0.98 13.85
C LEU A 327 5.32 -1.24 14.71
N HIS A 328 4.14 -1.09 14.09
CA HIS A 328 2.80 -1.24 14.71
C HIS A 328 2.37 -0.15 15.71
N LYS A 329 3.08 0.98 15.79
CA LYS A 329 2.60 2.16 16.54
C LYS A 329 1.83 3.08 15.61
N LEU A 330 0.69 3.58 16.08
CA LEU A 330 -0.02 4.66 15.41
C LEU A 330 0.84 5.93 15.48
N PRO A 331 0.86 6.78 14.43
CA PRO A 331 1.55 8.06 14.50
C PRO A 331 1.07 8.89 15.71
N ASN A 332 2.01 9.42 16.49
CA ASN A 332 1.73 10.22 17.70
C ASN A 332 0.93 11.51 17.41
N SER A 333 0.84 11.93 16.16
CA SER A 333 0.18 13.17 15.69
C SER A 333 -1.30 12.98 15.33
N LEU A 334 -1.90 11.83 15.65
CA LEU A 334 -3.27 11.50 15.27
C LEU A 334 -4.27 11.74 16.41
N GLU A 335 -5.25 12.60 16.14
CA GLU A 335 -6.42 12.79 17.00
C GLU A 335 -7.52 11.81 16.58
N PHE A 336 -7.80 10.81 17.41
CA PHE A 336 -8.89 9.86 17.20
C PHE A 336 -10.18 10.29 17.90
N LYS A 337 -11.28 10.40 17.16
CA LYS A 337 -12.63 10.70 17.64
C LYS A 337 -13.58 9.56 17.29
N VAL A 338 -14.30 9.06 18.28
CA VAL A 338 -15.34 8.04 18.08
C VAL A 338 -16.70 8.70 18.17
N ILE A 339 -17.51 8.53 17.12
CA ILE A 339 -18.86 9.07 17.01
C ILE A 339 -19.85 7.91 17.08
N ASP A 340 -20.67 7.89 18.15
CA ASP A 340 -21.70 6.88 18.33
C ASP A 340 -23.00 7.31 17.62
N ALA A 341 -23.24 6.73 16.45
CA ALA A 341 -24.45 6.95 15.67
C ALA A 341 -25.72 6.43 16.38
N ALA A 342 -25.61 5.58 17.40
CA ALA A 342 -26.77 5.11 18.16
C ALA A 342 -27.38 6.20 19.06
N VAL A 343 -26.63 7.26 19.35
CA VAL A 343 -27.06 8.37 20.21
C VAL A 343 -27.84 9.41 19.39
N ASN A 344 -28.72 10.15 20.05
CA ASN A 344 -29.37 11.32 19.43
C ASN A 344 -28.30 12.37 19.08
N PRO A 345 -28.44 13.09 17.94
CA PRO A 345 -29.60 13.17 17.04
C PRO A 345 -29.60 12.12 15.90
N TYR A 346 -28.62 11.22 15.85
CA TYR A 346 -28.39 10.36 14.68
C TYR A 346 -29.39 9.21 14.54
N LYS A 347 -30.07 8.81 15.63
CA LYS A 347 -31.09 7.74 15.64
C LYS A 347 -30.59 6.44 14.97
N ASN A 348 -29.36 6.03 15.26
CA ASN A 348 -28.67 4.87 14.67
C ASN A 348 -28.34 4.99 13.17
N SER A 349 -28.43 6.18 12.57
CA SER A 349 -28.05 6.42 11.19
C SER A 349 -26.60 6.89 11.08
N LYS A 350 -25.72 6.02 10.58
CA LYS A 350 -24.33 6.39 10.27
C LYS A 350 -24.22 7.51 9.24
N VAL A 351 -25.15 7.58 8.28
CA VAL A 351 -25.16 8.62 7.23
C VAL A 351 -25.38 10.00 7.85
N LYS A 352 -26.30 10.13 8.82
CA LYS A 352 -26.50 11.39 9.55
C LYS A 352 -25.26 11.79 10.35
N ALA A 353 -24.62 10.82 11.00
CA ALA A 353 -23.37 11.06 11.72
C ALA A 353 -22.26 11.53 10.77
N LEU A 354 -22.13 10.89 9.61
CA LEU A 354 -21.15 11.28 8.59
C LEU A 354 -21.41 12.70 8.08
N ALA A 355 -22.65 13.04 7.72
CA ALA A 355 -23.00 14.38 7.26
C ALA A 355 -22.63 15.45 8.31
N GLN A 356 -22.91 15.19 9.59
CA GLN A 356 -22.54 16.11 10.67
C GLN A 356 -21.02 16.25 10.81
N ILE A 357 -20.25 15.15 10.69
CA ILE A 357 -18.78 15.19 10.72
C ILE A 357 -18.25 16.04 9.56
N LEU A 358 -18.75 15.81 8.34
CA LEU A 358 -18.33 16.55 7.14
C LEU A 358 -18.68 18.03 7.25
N TYR A 359 -19.87 18.37 7.77
CA TYR A 359 -20.26 19.75 8.06
C TYR A 359 -19.32 20.41 9.09
N ALA A 360 -19.00 19.70 10.17
CA ALA A 360 -18.08 20.21 11.20
C ALA A 360 -16.68 20.45 10.63
N ILE A 361 -16.13 19.51 9.85
CA ILE A 361 -14.83 19.67 9.17
C ILE A 361 -14.86 20.88 8.22
N THR A 362 -15.96 21.08 7.49
CA THR A 362 -16.11 22.21 6.57
C THR A 362 -16.00 23.55 7.32
N ASN A 363 -16.61 23.65 8.51
CA ASN A 363 -16.76 24.90 9.25
C ASN A 363 -15.80 25.12 10.43
N ASP A 364 -14.86 24.21 10.70
CA ASP A 364 -13.97 24.28 11.87
C ASP A 364 -12.86 25.36 11.81
N GLY A 365 -12.85 26.21 10.78
CA GLY A 365 -11.84 27.26 10.59
C GLY A 365 -10.41 26.77 10.34
N THR A 366 -10.19 25.46 10.24
CA THR A 366 -8.86 24.90 9.93
C THR A 366 -8.50 25.06 8.45
N GLU A 367 -7.21 25.00 8.13
CA GLU A 367 -6.71 25.09 6.74
C GLU A 367 -7.21 26.36 5.99
N PRO A 368 -7.07 27.56 6.59
CA PRO A 368 -7.58 28.80 5.99
C PRO A 368 -6.94 29.03 4.61
N ASN A 369 -7.73 29.52 3.66
CA ASN A 369 -7.33 29.81 2.28
C ASN A 369 -6.98 28.58 1.41
N PHE A 370 -7.14 27.36 1.92
CA PHE A 370 -6.94 26.12 1.16
C PHE A 370 -8.23 25.29 1.05
N GLU A 371 -8.31 24.50 -0.03
CA GLU A 371 -9.36 23.50 -0.16
C GLU A 371 -9.20 22.39 0.90
N LYS A 372 -10.29 22.10 1.63
CA LYS A 372 -10.30 21.01 2.60
C LYS A 372 -10.53 19.69 1.90
N ARG A 373 -9.87 18.64 2.39
CA ARG A 373 -10.01 17.29 1.86
C ARG A 373 -10.28 16.28 2.96
N CYS A 374 -11.15 15.33 2.65
CA CYS A 374 -11.51 14.23 3.54
C CYS A 374 -11.62 12.93 2.75
N ILE A 375 -11.16 11.83 3.34
CA ILE A 375 -11.39 10.49 2.83
C ILE A 375 -12.31 9.72 3.77
N VAL A 376 -13.29 9.02 3.20
CA VAL A 376 -14.28 8.22 3.89
C VAL A 376 -14.11 6.77 3.47
N PHE A 377 -13.89 5.89 4.45
CA PHE A 377 -13.70 4.46 4.22
C PHE A 377 -14.96 3.67 4.53
N VAL A 378 -15.38 2.87 3.55
CA VAL A 378 -16.45 1.87 3.66
C VAL A 378 -15.88 0.46 3.49
N ASN A 379 -16.55 -0.55 4.04
CA ASN A 379 -16.07 -1.93 3.97
C ASN A 379 -16.38 -2.60 2.63
N GLU A 380 -17.48 -2.24 1.97
CA GLU A 380 -17.97 -2.93 0.79
C GLU A 380 -18.09 -1.99 -0.41
N LYS A 381 -17.69 -2.47 -1.60
CA LYS A 381 -17.68 -1.66 -2.82
C LYS A 381 -19.08 -1.16 -3.21
N ARG A 382 -20.13 -1.94 -2.91
CA ARG A 382 -21.52 -1.59 -3.19
C ARG A 382 -22.05 -0.39 -2.39
N ASP A 383 -21.41 -0.07 -1.28
CA ASP A 383 -21.83 1.05 -0.41
C ASP A 383 -21.30 2.39 -0.91
N VAL A 384 -20.24 2.39 -1.72
CA VAL A 384 -19.63 3.60 -2.28
C VAL A 384 -20.63 4.42 -3.09
N PRO A 385 -21.29 3.91 -4.16
CA PRO A 385 -22.22 4.71 -4.96
C PRO A 385 -23.42 5.21 -4.13
N ASN A 386 -23.99 4.33 -3.31
CA ASN A 386 -25.13 4.65 -2.45
C ASN A 386 -24.83 5.79 -1.46
N LEU A 387 -23.60 5.83 -0.92
CA LEU A 387 -23.21 6.86 0.04
C LEU A 387 -22.90 8.19 -0.66
N VAL A 388 -22.27 8.15 -1.84
CA VAL A 388 -22.03 9.35 -2.66
C VAL A 388 -23.34 10.01 -3.04
N GLU A 389 -24.30 9.22 -3.52
CA GLU A 389 -25.62 9.72 -3.91
C GLU A 389 -26.31 10.40 -2.72
N LYS A 390 -26.40 9.71 -1.57
CA LYS A 390 -27.06 10.24 -0.38
C LYS A 390 -26.44 11.54 0.12
N LEU A 391 -25.11 11.61 0.18
CA LEU A 391 -24.40 12.81 0.68
C LEU A 391 -24.49 13.99 -0.30
N THR A 392 -24.50 13.71 -1.60
CA THR A 392 -24.59 14.76 -2.62
C THR A 392 -26.01 15.30 -2.71
N GLN A 393 -27.02 14.42 -2.83
CA GLN A 393 -28.41 14.82 -3.03
C GLN A 393 -29.07 15.36 -1.75
N HIS A 394 -28.87 14.72 -0.60
CA HIS A 394 -29.59 15.10 0.63
C HIS A 394 -28.85 16.08 1.54
N TYR A 395 -27.52 16.16 1.41
CA TYR A 395 -26.68 16.97 2.31
C TYR A 395 -25.79 17.99 1.58
N GLY A 396 -25.81 18.02 0.25
CA GLY A 396 -25.08 19.01 -0.55
C GLY A 396 -23.56 18.91 -0.49
N HIS A 397 -23.00 17.77 -0.08
CA HIS A 397 -21.56 17.59 -0.02
C HIS A 397 -20.96 17.28 -1.40
N THR A 398 -19.76 17.79 -1.68
CA THR A 398 -19.02 17.44 -2.90
C THR A 398 -18.27 16.12 -2.68
N CYS A 399 -18.93 15.02 -3.05
CA CYS A 399 -18.42 13.67 -2.87
C CYS A 399 -18.02 13.02 -4.20
N VAL A 400 -16.92 12.25 -4.18
CA VAL A 400 -16.46 11.42 -5.28
C VAL A 400 -16.31 9.99 -4.75
N GLY A 401 -16.93 9.02 -5.43
CA GLY A 401 -16.82 7.61 -5.10
C GLY A 401 -15.74 6.91 -5.93
N LEU A 402 -14.92 6.10 -5.27
CA LEU A 402 -13.90 5.27 -5.89
C LEU A 402 -14.14 3.80 -5.55
N SER A 403 -14.28 2.96 -6.59
CA SER A 403 -14.48 1.53 -6.44
C SER A 403 -13.65 0.74 -7.46
N GLY A 404 -13.59 -0.58 -7.26
CA GLY A 404 -12.92 -1.49 -8.20
C GLY A 404 -13.59 -1.58 -9.57
N ASP A 405 -14.84 -1.12 -9.69
CA ASP A 405 -15.62 -1.15 -10.94
C ASP A 405 -15.33 0.07 -11.84
N ASP A 406 -14.65 1.10 -11.32
CA ASP A 406 -14.22 2.26 -12.10
C ASP A 406 -13.16 1.86 -13.15
N SER A 407 -13.28 2.39 -14.37
CA SER A 407 -12.21 2.29 -15.36
C SER A 407 -10.94 3.00 -14.89
N ILE A 408 -9.80 2.69 -15.50
CA ILE A 408 -8.49 3.24 -15.12
C ILE A 408 -8.47 4.76 -15.37
N GLU A 409 -9.08 5.23 -16.46
CA GLU A 409 -9.20 6.66 -16.77
C GLU A 409 -10.08 7.39 -15.75
N GLU A 410 -11.26 6.85 -15.43
CA GLU A 410 -12.19 7.44 -14.46
C GLU A 410 -11.56 7.51 -13.07
N ARG A 411 -10.91 6.41 -12.66
CA ARG A 411 -10.20 6.30 -11.38
C ARG A 411 -9.08 7.33 -11.28
N SER A 412 -8.28 7.47 -12.33
CA SER A 412 -7.22 8.49 -12.40
C SER A 412 -7.80 9.91 -12.26
N LYS A 413 -8.90 10.20 -12.95
CA LYS A 413 -9.60 11.50 -12.87
C LYS A 413 -10.12 11.78 -11.46
N LYS A 414 -10.74 10.78 -10.81
CA LYS A 414 -11.30 10.87 -9.45
C LYS A 414 -10.21 11.07 -8.39
N ILE A 415 -9.11 10.33 -8.48
CA ILE A 415 -8.00 10.36 -7.51
C ILE A 415 -7.12 11.60 -7.66
N ARG A 416 -6.95 12.14 -8.87
CA ARG A 416 -6.05 13.27 -9.17
C ARG A 416 -6.20 14.43 -8.19
N THR A 417 -7.44 14.75 -7.83
CA THR A 417 -7.76 15.85 -6.89
C THR A 417 -7.24 15.61 -5.48
N PHE A 418 -7.02 14.37 -5.05
CA PHE A 418 -6.57 14.01 -3.70
C PHE A 418 -5.08 13.69 -3.62
N VAL A 419 -4.42 13.45 -4.76
CA VAL A 419 -2.97 13.17 -4.84
C VAL A 419 -2.16 14.44 -5.12
N GLN A 420 -2.72 15.43 -5.83
CA GLN A 420 -2.04 16.71 -6.10
C GLN A 420 -2.04 17.64 -4.87
N PRO A 421 -1.16 18.66 -4.77
CA PRO A 421 -1.18 19.61 -3.66
C PRO A 421 -2.53 20.34 -3.54
N PRO A 422 -2.97 20.74 -2.33
CA PRO A 422 -4.20 21.50 -2.14
C PRO A 422 -4.14 22.85 -2.84
N LYS A 423 -5.19 23.17 -3.62
CA LYS A 423 -5.32 24.47 -4.28
C LYS A 423 -5.67 25.56 -3.26
N ARG A 424 -5.12 26.76 -3.46
CA ARG A 424 -5.56 27.98 -2.77
C ARG A 424 -6.93 28.41 -3.26
N LEU A 425 -7.81 28.84 -2.36
CA LEU A 425 -9.18 29.27 -2.69
C LEU A 425 -9.18 30.44 -3.70
N ASP A 426 -8.24 31.38 -3.57
CA ASP A 426 -8.07 32.53 -4.48
C ASP A 426 -7.79 32.11 -5.94
N ALA A 427 -7.14 30.95 -6.14
CA ALA A 427 -6.82 30.39 -7.45
C ALA A 427 -7.95 29.50 -8.02
N VAL A 428 -8.95 29.15 -7.20
CA VAL A 428 -10.12 28.35 -7.59
C VAL A 428 -11.22 29.25 -8.13
N ASP A 429 -11.41 30.43 -7.54
CA ASP A 429 -12.40 31.41 -8.01
C ASP A 429 -12.00 32.07 -9.35
N SER A 430 -10.72 32.05 -9.69
CA SER A 430 -10.17 32.57 -10.95
C SER A 430 -10.11 31.55 -12.11
N LYS A 431 -10.46 30.27 -11.86
CA LYS A 431 -10.46 29.19 -12.88
C LYS A 431 -11.71 28.31 -12.80
N SER A 432 -12.88 28.92 -12.77
CA SER A 432 -14.09 28.25 -13.27
C SER A 432 -14.02 28.24 -14.81
N ASP A 433 -14.33 27.10 -15.42
CA ASP A 433 -14.25 26.91 -16.88
C ASP A 433 -14.97 28.04 -17.65
N PRO A 434 -14.36 28.62 -18.70
CA PRO A 434 -14.98 29.67 -19.52
C PRO A 434 -16.13 29.18 -20.42
N GLN A 435 -16.68 27.98 -20.21
CA GLN A 435 -17.71 27.39 -21.09
C GLN A 435 -19.14 27.40 -20.55
N GLU A 436 -19.42 28.04 -19.41
CA GLU A 436 -20.78 28.44 -19.05
C GLU A 436 -20.90 29.97 -19.02
N SER A 437 -20.81 30.58 -20.20
CA SER A 437 -21.22 31.97 -20.38
C SER A 437 -22.72 32.08 -20.09
N ALA A 438 -23.06 32.75 -19.00
CA ALA A 438 -24.41 33.15 -18.65
C ALA A 438 -25.07 33.85 -19.86
N LYS A 439 -26.07 33.21 -20.47
CA LYS A 439 -26.85 33.83 -21.56
C LYS A 439 -27.59 35.04 -21.01
N SER A 440 -27.33 36.22 -21.58
CA SER A 440 -28.15 37.42 -21.38
C SER A 440 -29.54 37.19 -21.98
N PHE A 441 -30.58 37.71 -21.34
CA PHE A 441 -31.95 37.66 -21.84
C PHE A 441 -32.31 39.04 -22.41
N GLN A 442 -32.70 39.08 -23.69
CA GLN A 442 -33.29 40.27 -24.32
C GLN A 442 -34.80 40.23 -24.12
N ILE A 443 -35.37 41.36 -23.69
CA ILE A 443 -36.82 41.52 -23.60
C ILE A 443 -37.34 41.79 -25.02
N PRO A 444 -38.35 41.07 -25.53
CA PRO A 444 -38.93 41.33 -26.85
C PRO A 444 -39.40 42.80 -26.97
N ASP A 445 -39.18 43.40 -28.15
CA ASP A 445 -39.52 44.79 -28.49
C ASP A 445 -38.88 45.87 -27.60
N SER A 446 -37.73 45.56 -26.98
CA SER A 446 -36.95 46.50 -26.18
C SER A 446 -35.46 46.45 -26.50
N ASN A 447 -34.82 47.62 -26.51
CA ASN A 447 -33.37 47.74 -26.65
C ASN A 447 -32.61 47.38 -25.36
N ILE A 448 -33.32 46.93 -24.32
CA ILE A 448 -32.78 46.64 -22.99
C ILE A 448 -32.33 45.18 -22.94
N THR A 449 -31.02 44.98 -22.74
CA THR A 449 -30.45 43.67 -22.44
C THR A 449 -30.35 43.53 -20.93
N VAL A 450 -31.04 42.54 -20.35
CA VAL A 450 -30.96 42.27 -18.91
C VAL A 450 -29.82 41.29 -18.67
N PRO A 451 -28.69 41.72 -18.06
CA PRO A 451 -27.69 40.77 -17.60
C PRO A 451 -28.33 39.89 -16.54
N SER A 452 -28.18 38.56 -16.64
CA SER A 452 -28.67 37.66 -15.60
C SER A 452 -27.87 37.95 -14.33
N ARG A 453 -28.45 38.79 -13.47
CA ARG A 453 -27.85 39.18 -12.21
C ARG A 453 -28.06 38.00 -11.27
N ILE A 454 -27.21 36.97 -11.40
CA ILE A 454 -27.04 36.01 -10.33
C ILE A 454 -26.48 36.82 -9.17
N LYS A 455 -27.34 37.18 -8.21
CA LYS A 455 -26.90 37.50 -6.85
C LYS A 455 -26.18 36.26 -6.31
N LYS A 456 -24.90 36.09 -6.60
CA LYS A 456 -23.98 35.30 -5.77
C LYS A 456 -23.65 36.15 -4.54
N GLN A 457 -24.65 36.37 -3.69
CA GLN A 457 -24.38 36.49 -2.26
C GLN A 457 -24.28 35.06 -1.71
N SER A 458 -23.14 34.44 -1.94
CA SER A 458 -22.67 33.37 -1.07
C SER A 458 -21.20 33.69 -0.85
N GLY A 459 -20.84 34.13 0.36
CA GLY A 459 -19.45 34.32 0.75
C GLY A 459 -18.63 33.08 0.38
N SER A 460 -17.32 33.26 0.25
CA SER A 460 -16.33 32.21 -0.01
C SER A 460 -16.43 31.06 1.02
N SER A 461 -17.44 30.20 0.89
CA SER A 461 -17.65 29.08 1.79
C SER A 461 -16.59 28.06 1.44
N GLN A 462 -15.68 27.82 2.38
CA GLN A 462 -14.62 26.83 2.24
C GLN A 462 -15.21 25.49 1.79
N LYS A 463 -14.95 25.06 0.54
CA LYS A 463 -15.54 23.82 0.01
C LYS A 463 -14.72 22.60 0.45
N LEU A 464 -15.36 21.66 1.12
CA LEU A 464 -14.79 20.36 1.48
C LEU A 464 -14.98 19.37 0.32
N LYS A 465 -13.89 18.76 -0.14
CA LYS A 465 -13.90 17.65 -1.10
C LYS A 465 -13.79 16.31 -0.37
N VAL A 466 -14.68 15.39 -0.69
CA VAL A 466 -14.80 14.09 0.00
C VAL A 466 -14.56 12.95 -0.97
N LEU A 467 -13.58 12.08 -0.70
CA LEU A 467 -13.36 10.82 -1.42
C LEU A 467 -13.96 9.67 -0.61
N ILE A 468 -14.86 8.88 -1.20
CA ILE A 468 -15.45 7.70 -0.58
C ILE A 468 -14.86 6.46 -1.26
N THR A 469 -14.26 5.56 -0.50
CA THR A 469 -13.51 4.43 -1.07
C THR A 469 -13.46 3.22 -0.13
N THR A 470 -13.08 2.07 -0.67
CA THR A 470 -12.72 0.87 0.10
C THR A 470 -11.21 0.81 0.39
N ASP A 471 -10.79 -0.12 1.25
CA ASP A 471 -9.37 -0.34 1.59
C ASP A 471 -8.50 -0.59 0.37
N LEU A 472 -8.87 -1.56 -0.45
CA LEU A 472 -8.08 -2.00 -1.60
C LEU A 472 -7.71 -0.83 -2.52
N MET A 473 -8.67 0.05 -2.74
CA MET A 473 -8.54 1.18 -3.66
C MET A 473 -7.69 2.34 -3.10
N ALA A 474 -7.51 2.41 -1.78
CA ALA A 474 -6.71 3.46 -1.14
C ALA A 474 -5.32 3.00 -0.68
N ARG A 475 -5.02 1.70 -0.75
CA ARG A 475 -3.71 1.13 -0.42
C ARG A 475 -2.63 1.67 -1.37
N GLY A 476 -1.41 1.88 -0.88
CA GLY A 476 -0.33 2.49 -1.67
C GLY A 476 -0.45 3.98 -1.99
N LEU A 477 -1.66 4.53 -2.13
CA LEU A 477 -1.87 5.92 -2.55
C LEU A 477 -1.25 6.93 -1.59
N ASN A 478 -0.41 7.80 -2.13
CA ASN A 478 0.19 8.93 -1.44
C ASN A 478 -0.70 10.16 -1.60
N PHE A 479 -1.70 10.25 -0.74
CA PHE A 479 -2.53 11.43 -0.67
C PHE A 479 -1.76 12.61 -0.08
N GLN A 480 -1.75 13.73 -0.79
CA GLN A 480 -1.09 14.95 -0.33
C GLN A 480 -2.07 15.80 0.48
N ALA A 481 -1.62 16.23 1.67
CA ALA A 481 -2.36 17.10 2.59
C ALA A 481 -3.75 16.56 3.01
N LEU A 482 -3.92 15.24 3.16
CA LEU A 482 -5.11 14.69 3.79
C LEU A 482 -5.03 14.83 5.31
N ARG A 483 -5.79 15.78 5.86
CA ARG A 483 -5.91 15.99 7.31
C ARG A 483 -7.00 15.15 7.96
N ASN A 484 -8.03 14.75 7.21
CA ASN A 484 -9.25 14.17 7.77
C ASN A 484 -9.54 12.79 7.16
N VAL A 485 -9.57 11.76 8.01
CA VAL A 485 -10.00 10.40 7.65
C VAL A 485 -11.27 10.09 8.43
N VAL A 486 -12.29 9.56 7.74
CA VAL A 486 -13.52 9.07 8.37
C VAL A 486 -13.65 7.57 8.10
N LEU A 487 -13.77 6.77 9.16
CA LEU A 487 -14.10 5.36 9.10
C LEU A 487 -15.63 5.27 9.24
N PHE A 488 -16.32 5.22 8.10
CA PHE A 488 -17.79 5.05 8.08
C PHE A 488 -18.15 3.66 8.59
N ASP A 489 -17.41 2.66 8.13
CA ASP A 489 -17.44 1.32 8.69
C ASP A 489 -16.22 1.04 9.53
N VAL A 490 -16.45 0.33 10.64
CA VAL A 490 -15.38 -0.20 11.46
C VAL A 490 -14.56 -1.19 10.61
N PRO A 491 -13.22 -1.01 10.53
CA PRO A 491 -12.36 -1.91 9.77
C PRO A 491 -12.50 -3.36 10.25
N LYS A 492 -12.43 -4.32 9.32
CA LYS A 492 -12.53 -5.74 9.65
C LYS A 492 -11.31 -6.25 10.41
N THR A 493 -10.15 -5.65 10.17
CA THR A 493 -8.86 -6.04 10.78
C THR A 493 -8.13 -4.82 11.37
N SER A 494 -7.20 -5.08 12.31
CA SER A 494 -6.27 -4.07 12.86
C SER A 494 -5.37 -3.45 11.77
N ILE A 495 -5.06 -4.22 10.73
CA ILE A 495 -4.22 -3.83 9.60
C ILE A 495 -4.95 -2.83 8.72
N ASP A 496 -6.20 -3.10 8.38
CA ASP A 496 -7.04 -2.15 7.64
C ASP A 496 -7.17 -0.84 8.43
N LEU A 497 -7.33 -0.89 9.76
CA LEU A 497 -7.32 0.31 10.59
C LEU A 497 -6.02 1.11 10.42
N VAL A 498 -4.86 0.47 10.57
CA VAL A 498 -3.55 1.13 10.40
C VAL A 498 -3.39 1.70 8.98
N HIS A 499 -3.83 0.98 7.95
CA HIS A 499 -3.74 1.41 6.56
C HIS A 499 -4.66 2.59 6.21
N ARG A 500 -5.90 2.59 6.71
CA ARG A 500 -6.87 3.68 6.53
C ARG A 500 -6.39 4.94 7.24
N VAL A 501 -5.97 4.78 8.50
CA VAL A 501 -5.47 5.88 9.33
C VAL A 501 -4.16 6.42 8.80
N GLY A 502 -3.28 5.55 8.30
CA GLY A 502 -2.00 5.92 7.69
C GLY A 502 -2.11 6.76 6.42
N ARG A 503 -3.34 7.08 5.94
CA ARG A 503 -3.59 8.07 4.89
C ARG A 503 -3.56 9.51 5.39
N THR A 504 -3.61 9.73 6.71
CA THR A 504 -3.44 11.05 7.35
C THR A 504 -2.28 11.03 8.36
N GLY A 505 -1.94 12.19 8.93
CA GLY A 505 -0.86 12.33 9.91
C GLY A 505 0.55 12.19 9.33
N ARG A 506 0.70 12.33 8.00
CA ARG A 506 2.00 12.30 7.31
C ARG A 506 2.69 13.67 7.39
N MET A 507 4.03 13.68 7.32
CA MET A 507 4.86 14.90 7.17
C MET A 507 4.71 15.94 8.31
N ARG A 508 4.67 15.49 9.57
CA ARG A 508 4.56 16.35 10.78
C ARG A 508 3.27 17.19 10.87
N GLN A 509 2.32 16.99 9.96
CA GLN A 509 0.98 17.59 10.03
C GLN A 509 0.10 16.74 10.97
N GLY A 510 -0.67 17.39 11.84
CA GLY A 510 -1.62 16.70 12.72
C GLY A 510 -2.80 16.13 11.93
N GLY A 511 -3.07 14.84 12.06
CA GLY A 511 -4.17 14.15 11.37
C GLY A 511 -5.35 13.91 12.31
N ARG A 512 -6.57 13.90 11.77
CA ARG A 512 -7.80 13.61 12.51
C ARG A 512 -8.47 12.37 11.92
N VAL A 513 -8.81 11.43 12.79
CA VAL A 513 -9.54 10.22 12.44
C VAL A 513 -10.87 10.23 13.15
N PHE A 514 -11.97 10.20 12.40
CA PHE A 514 -13.32 10.05 12.93
C PHE A 514 -13.79 8.63 12.66
N MET A 515 -14.23 7.91 13.69
CA MET A 515 -14.78 6.57 13.54
C MET A 515 -16.25 6.56 13.93
N ILE A 516 -17.11 6.14 13.00
CA ILE A 516 -18.54 6.02 13.24
C ILE A 516 -18.84 4.60 13.72
N VAL A 517 -19.47 4.50 14.89
CA VAL A 517 -19.94 3.23 15.45
C VAL A 517 -21.46 3.27 15.63
N ASP A 518 -22.07 2.11 15.62
CA ASP A 518 -23.50 1.91 15.84
C ASP A 518 -23.74 0.91 16.98
N LYS A 519 -24.99 0.56 17.25
CA LYS A 519 -25.35 -0.41 18.29
C LYS A 519 -24.59 -1.74 18.18
N SER A 520 -24.28 -2.19 16.95
CA SER A 520 -23.62 -3.48 16.72
C SER A 520 -22.10 -3.41 16.89
N THR A 521 -21.50 -2.26 16.61
CA THR A 521 -20.04 -2.07 16.59
C THR A 521 -19.50 -1.30 17.81
N LYS A 522 -20.37 -0.82 18.69
CA LYS A 522 -20.02 -0.05 19.91
C LYS A 522 -19.06 -0.78 20.87
N SER A 523 -19.09 -2.11 20.92
CA SER A 523 -18.16 -2.91 21.74
C SER A 523 -16.71 -2.80 21.27
N TRP A 524 -16.50 -2.79 19.94
CA TRP A 524 -15.19 -2.64 19.31
C TRP A 524 -14.56 -1.27 19.61
N ALA A 525 -15.39 -0.23 19.63
CA ALA A 525 -14.97 1.16 19.80
C ALA A 525 -14.40 1.49 21.19
N LYS A 526 -14.67 0.69 22.22
CA LYS A 526 -14.21 0.97 23.60
C LYS A 526 -12.69 0.77 23.77
N ALA A 527 -12.07 -0.07 22.94
CA ALA A 527 -10.65 -0.39 23.04
C ALA A 527 -9.76 0.55 22.21
N VAL A 528 -10.22 1.01 21.05
CA VAL A 528 -9.40 1.76 20.09
C VAL A 528 -8.86 3.10 20.61
N PRO A 529 -9.66 3.96 21.26
CA PRO A 529 -9.14 5.22 21.82
C PRO A 529 -8.11 4.99 22.93
N LYS A 530 -8.21 3.89 23.69
CA LYS A 530 -7.24 3.55 24.74
C LYS A 530 -5.92 3.10 24.12
N VAL A 531 -5.94 2.35 23.03
CA VAL A 531 -4.75 1.90 22.31
C VAL A 531 -4.07 3.08 21.58
N ALA A 532 -4.86 3.93 20.93
CA ALA A 532 -4.36 5.14 20.26
C ALA A 532 -3.71 6.14 21.23
N ARG A 533 -4.27 6.34 22.44
CA ARG A 533 -3.68 7.23 23.45
C ARG A 533 -2.46 6.65 24.16
N LYS A 534 -2.33 5.32 24.25
CA LYS A 534 -1.24 4.65 25.00
C LYS A 534 -0.03 4.27 24.14
N ASN A 535 0.01 4.61 22.85
CA ASN A 535 1.09 4.19 21.94
C ASN A 535 1.38 2.68 22.00
N MET A 536 0.33 1.88 22.21
CA MET A 536 0.45 0.43 22.30
C MET A 536 0.46 -0.17 20.89
N THR A 537 1.25 -1.23 20.72
CA THR A 537 1.33 -2.03 19.49
C THR A 537 -0.05 -2.57 19.14
N LEU A 538 -0.54 -2.26 17.94
CA LEU A 538 -1.72 -2.93 17.36
C LEU A 538 -1.24 -4.26 16.76
N VAL A 539 -1.59 -5.38 17.42
CA VAL A 539 -1.35 -6.73 16.91
C VAL A 539 -2.65 -7.28 16.37
#